data_AF-A0A7R9ZIL1-F1
#
_entry.id   AF-A0A7R9ZIL1-F1
#
_cell.length_a   1.000
_cell.length_b   1.000
_cell.length_c   1.000
_cell.angle_alpha   90.00
_cell.angle_beta   90.00
_cell.angle_gamma   90.00
#
_symmetry.space_group_name_H-M   'P 1'
#
loop_
_entity.id
_entity.type
_entity.pdbx_description
1 polymer ?
#
loop_
_entity_poly.entity_id
_entity_poly.type
_entity_poly.pdbx_seq_one_letter_code
_entity_poly.pdbx_strand_id
1 'polypeptide(L)'
;CEALLFTGTLFWSVVVTAITSISNLDKLGTVLPGWLIPEEGTFWYGLIQGYLPVVFLELLMLLVPVILRFVGRHFIRFKTQSEVDNFTFKWHFAYRIANLVIIILKNQIYETIDSIADSPSEALGTIASSIAVSSQFFLNNMIVASGTELTWELAQMPQMILHFVMHKFITVEAKSKRALEKLEEPARFEWGVDVPNFIFALLVAAVYSTIVPLVMGVCALFFYLATKIYTHQVLFVFSQQYESGGMLMYNLNRTVFVICYISITIFGILLSLKKAPIMAPSFFFGMMIITALVDRKIQKKFVRPSVTLALTNARIIDEEN
;
A
#
# COMPACT_ATOMS: atom_id res chain seq x y z
N CYS A 1 10.18 17.49 -9.66
CA CYS A 1 9.49 16.78 -8.56
C CYS A 1 9.51 15.27 -8.73
N GLU A 2 9.10 14.72 -9.88
CA GLU A 2 9.04 13.26 -10.06
C GLU A 2 10.40 12.57 -9.89
N ALA A 3 11.48 13.17 -10.40
CA ALA A 3 12.85 12.68 -10.18
C ALA A 3 13.25 12.64 -8.69
N LEU A 4 12.83 13.64 -7.90
CA LEU A 4 13.12 13.70 -6.46
C LEU A 4 12.38 12.60 -5.68
N LEU A 5 11.14 12.34 -6.08
CA LEU A 5 10.33 11.28 -5.48
C LEU A 5 10.87 9.90 -5.88
N PHE A 6 11.34 9.74 -7.11
CA PHE A 6 12.03 8.55 -7.55
C PHE A 6 13.35 8.33 -6.78
N THR A 7 14.18 9.38 -6.60
CA THR A 7 15.36 9.27 -5.73
C THR A 7 14.98 8.97 -4.28
N GLY A 8 13.83 9.46 -3.82
CA GLY A 8 13.25 9.12 -2.52
C GLY A 8 12.94 7.63 -2.39
N THR A 9 12.42 6.99 -3.44
CA THR A 9 12.22 5.53 -3.44
C THR A 9 13.53 4.73 -3.38
N LEU A 10 14.63 5.26 -3.94
CA LEU A 10 15.95 4.63 -3.82
C LEU A 10 16.49 4.75 -2.40
N PHE A 11 16.41 5.93 -1.77
CA PHE A 11 16.80 6.10 -0.36
C PHE A 11 15.95 5.22 0.56
N TRP A 12 14.66 5.12 0.28
CA TRP A 12 13.72 4.27 1.00
C TRP A 12 14.14 2.80 1.02
N SER A 13 14.76 2.28 -0.04
CA SER A 13 15.28 0.91 -0.06
C SER A 13 16.30 0.63 1.04
N VAL A 14 17.14 1.60 1.39
CA VAL A 14 18.11 1.49 2.49
C VAL A 14 17.39 1.35 3.82
N VAL A 15 16.35 2.16 4.04
CA VAL A 15 15.57 2.16 5.29
C VAL A 15 14.82 0.84 5.47
N VAL A 16 14.15 0.36 4.42
CA VAL A 16 13.42 -0.93 4.43
C VAL A 16 14.38 -2.09 4.70
N THR A 17 15.52 -2.10 4.03
CA THR A 17 16.53 -3.16 4.21
C THR A 17 17.13 -3.13 5.62
N ALA A 18 17.38 -1.94 6.17
CA ALA A 18 17.84 -1.80 7.55
C ALA A 18 16.83 -2.35 8.56
N ILE A 19 15.56 -1.94 8.48
CA ILE A 19 14.49 -2.41 9.39
C ILE A 19 14.31 -3.93 9.28
N THR A 20 14.26 -4.46 8.07
CA THR A 20 14.10 -5.91 7.86
C THR A 20 15.34 -6.72 8.22
N SER A 21 16.52 -6.10 8.28
CA SER A 21 17.75 -6.74 8.75
C SER A 21 17.81 -6.84 10.27
N ILE A 22 17.25 -5.87 11.00
CA ILE A 22 17.19 -5.86 12.48
C ILE A 22 16.42 -7.09 13.02
N SER A 23 15.52 -7.65 12.24
CA SER A 23 14.72 -8.83 12.65
C SER A 23 15.38 -10.17 12.37
N ASN A 24 16.59 -10.20 11.76
CA ASN A 24 17.38 -11.42 11.71
C ASN A 24 18.09 -11.61 13.05
N LEU A 25 17.40 -12.25 14.01
CA LEU A 25 17.88 -12.50 15.36
C LEU A 25 19.21 -13.28 15.37
N ASP A 26 19.41 -14.19 14.42
CA ASP A 26 20.67 -14.94 14.25
C ASP A 26 21.87 -14.01 13.99
N LYS A 27 21.67 -12.95 13.20
CA LYS A 27 22.70 -11.94 12.93
C LYS A 27 22.85 -11.00 14.13
N LEU A 28 21.75 -10.66 14.80
CA LEU A 28 21.74 -9.79 15.97
C LEU A 28 22.46 -10.41 17.17
N GLY A 29 22.41 -11.73 17.33
CA GLY A 29 23.12 -12.47 18.40
C GLY A 29 24.63 -12.48 18.30
N THR A 30 25.18 -12.07 17.15
CA THR A 30 26.62 -11.85 17.02
C THR A 30 27.06 -10.47 17.51
N VAL A 31 26.12 -9.52 17.67
CA VAL A 31 26.42 -8.10 17.99
C VAL A 31 25.85 -7.68 19.35
N LEU A 32 24.72 -8.24 19.79
CA LEU A 32 24.08 -7.96 21.07
C LEU A 32 24.36 -9.07 22.10
N PRO A 33 24.45 -8.72 23.40
CA PRO A 33 24.64 -9.70 24.45
C PRO A 33 23.43 -10.65 24.56
N GLY A 34 23.70 -11.96 24.65
CA GLY A 34 22.72 -13.04 24.49
C GLY A 34 21.52 -13.08 25.45
N TRP A 35 21.48 -12.24 26.49
CA TRP A 35 20.32 -12.13 27.38
C TRP A 35 19.15 -11.32 26.80
N LEU A 36 19.40 -10.56 25.71
CA LEU A 36 18.34 -9.82 24.99
C LEU A 36 17.63 -10.66 23.92
N ILE A 37 18.15 -11.86 23.62
CA ILE A 37 17.65 -12.70 22.53
C ILE A 37 16.82 -13.81 23.17
N PRO A 38 15.49 -13.86 22.90
CA PRO A 38 14.67 -14.97 23.34
C PRO A 38 15.21 -16.27 22.77
N GLU A 39 15.14 -17.36 23.53
CA GLU A 39 15.56 -18.68 23.06
C GLU A 39 14.78 -19.09 21.80
N GLU A 40 15.47 -19.73 20.86
CA GLU A 40 14.88 -20.28 19.64
C GLU A 40 13.73 -21.24 19.99
N GLY A 41 12.58 -21.07 19.33
CA GLY A 41 11.38 -21.88 19.57
C GLY A 41 10.41 -21.33 20.62
N THR A 42 10.76 -20.25 21.33
CA THR A 42 9.79 -19.54 22.18
C THR A 42 8.79 -18.72 21.36
N PHE A 43 7.58 -18.52 21.88
CA PHE A 43 6.58 -17.64 21.26
C PHE A 43 7.13 -16.23 20.98
N TRP A 44 7.93 -15.70 21.91
CA TRP A 44 8.58 -14.39 21.80
C TRP A 44 9.60 -14.31 20.66
N TYR A 45 10.33 -15.40 20.41
CA TYR A 45 11.25 -15.49 19.28
C TYR A 45 10.52 -15.31 17.94
N GLY A 46 9.44 -16.08 17.72
CA GLY A 46 8.65 -16.00 16.49
C GLY A 46 7.97 -14.64 16.30
N LEU A 47 7.52 -14.02 17.39
CA LEU A 47 6.90 -12.69 17.35
C LEU A 47 7.93 -11.61 16.97
N ILE A 48 9.12 -11.64 17.56
CA ILE A 48 10.15 -10.64 17.27
C ILE A 48 10.72 -10.84 15.85
N GLN A 49 10.95 -12.08 15.43
CA GLN A 49 11.52 -12.38 14.12
C GLN A 49 10.54 -12.09 12.98
N GLY A 50 9.26 -12.40 13.16
CA GLY A 50 8.26 -12.33 12.09
C GLY A 50 7.36 -11.09 12.12
N TYR A 51 6.94 -10.63 13.30
CA TYR A 51 5.89 -9.62 13.46
C TYR A 51 6.44 -8.20 13.68
N LEU A 52 7.48 -8.07 14.51
CA LEU A 52 8.13 -6.79 14.80
C LEU A 52 8.62 -6.00 13.56
N PRO A 53 9.31 -6.60 12.55
CA PRO A 53 9.76 -5.84 11.37
C PRO A 53 8.58 -5.26 10.59
N VAL A 54 7.49 -6.02 10.53
CA VAL A 54 6.28 -5.65 9.80
C VAL A 54 5.63 -4.43 10.47
N VAL A 55 5.47 -4.47 11.81
CA VAL A 55 4.88 -3.36 12.56
C VAL A 55 5.72 -2.08 12.42
N PHE A 56 7.05 -2.18 12.54
CA PHE A 56 7.92 -1.02 12.35
C PHE A 56 7.84 -0.46 10.93
N LEU A 57 7.79 -1.33 9.93
CA LEU A 57 7.63 -0.90 8.54
C LEU A 57 6.28 -0.21 8.31
N GLU A 58 5.19 -0.76 8.85
CA GLU A 58 3.86 -0.13 8.73
C GLU A 58 3.80 1.22 9.44
N LEU A 59 4.41 1.33 10.62
CA LEU A 59 4.50 2.61 11.33
C LEU A 59 5.26 3.65 10.50
N LEU A 60 6.35 3.26 9.84
CA LEU A 60 7.08 4.14 8.93
C LEU A 60 6.24 4.50 7.69
N MET A 61 5.42 3.57 7.21
CA MET A 61 4.51 3.82 6.09
C MET A 61 3.41 4.82 6.42
N LEU A 62 3.00 4.96 7.68
CA LEU A 62 2.10 6.05 8.10
C LEU A 62 2.71 7.44 7.91
N LEU A 63 4.04 7.55 7.95
CA LEU A 63 4.75 8.83 7.81
C LEU A 63 4.87 9.27 6.34
N VAL A 64 4.93 8.32 5.40
CA VAL A 64 5.06 8.58 3.96
C VAL A 64 3.95 9.52 3.41
N PRO A 65 2.65 9.24 3.59
CA PRO A 65 1.59 10.12 3.08
C PRO A 65 1.62 11.51 3.73
N VAL A 66 2.05 11.62 4.99
CA VAL A 66 2.22 12.91 5.68
C VAL A 66 3.26 13.77 4.96
N ILE A 67 4.43 13.19 4.64
CA ILE A 67 5.47 13.88 3.85
C ILE A 67 4.94 14.23 2.45
N LEU A 68 4.30 13.28 1.77
CA LEU A 68 3.81 13.50 0.40
C LEU A 68 2.78 14.64 0.33
N ARG A 69 1.89 14.73 1.32
CA ARG A 69 0.93 15.84 1.43
C ARG A 69 1.61 17.16 1.73
N PHE A 70 2.64 17.16 2.58
CA PHE A 70 3.45 18.35 2.84
C PHE A 70 4.13 18.84 1.56
N VAL A 71 4.72 17.91 0.79
CA VAL A 71 5.33 18.20 -0.52
C VAL A 71 4.31 18.74 -1.52
N GLY A 72 3.15 18.09 -1.63
CA GLY A 72 2.07 18.49 -2.52
C GLY A 72 1.52 19.90 -2.22
N ARG A 73 1.35 20.24 -0.94
CA ARG A 73 0.79 21.53 -0.52
C ARG A 73 1.81 22.67 -0.55
N HIS A 74 3.03 22.46 -0.05
CA HIS A 74 3.96 23.57 0.16
C HIS A 74 4.95 23.76 -0.99
N PHE A 75 5.43 22.68 -1.60
CA PHE A 75 6.43 22.75 -2.67
C PHE A 75 5.78 22.77 -4.05
N ILE A 76 4.89 21.82 -4.34
CA ILE A 76 4.20 21.76 -5.64
C ILE A 76 3.08 22.81 -5.71
N ARG A 77 2.42 23.08 -4.58
CA ARG A 77 1.35 24.07 -4.43
C ARG A 77 0.14 23.78 -5.32
N PHE A 78 -0.36 22.54 -5.22
CA PHE A 78 -1.65 22.19 -5.83
C PHE A 78 -2.76 23.14 -5.35
N LYS A 79 -3.66 23.51 -6.27
CA LYS A 79 -4.73 24.49 -5.98
C LYS A 79 -5.92 23.85 -5.28
N THR A 80 -6.15 22.55 -5.49
CA THR A 80 -7.29 21.82 -4.95
C THR A 80 -6.85 20.69 -4.02
N GLN A 81 -7.65 20.37 -3.00
CA GLN A 81 -7.37 19.23 -2.12
C GLN A 81 -7.47 17.90 -2.88
N SER A 82 -8.43 17.78 -3.82
CA SER A 82 -8.58 16.62 -4.70
C SER A 82 -7.30 16.30 -5.49
N GLU A 83 -6.56 17.31 -5.95
CA GLU A 83 -5.26 17.11 -6.61
C GLU A 83 -4.19 16.61 -5.64
N VAL A 84 -4.14 17.16 -4.42
CA VAL A 84 -3.19 16.71 -3.39
C VAL A 84 -3.45 15.25 -3.02
N ASP A 85 -4.70 14.85 -2.85
CA ASP A 85 -5.06 13.47 -2.51
C ASP A 85 -4.79 12.52 -3.69
N ASN A 86 -5.06 12.93 -4.93
CA ASN A 86 -4.67 12.15 -6.12
C ASN A 86 -3.15 11.98 -6.26
N PHE A 87 -2.38 13.03 -5.98
CA PHE A 87 -0.92 12.97 -5.97
C PHE A 87 -0.41 12.04 -4.86
N THR A 88 -0.95 12.19 -3.65
CA THR A 88 -0.59 11.37 -2.49
C THR A 88 -0.93 9.91 -2.75
N PHE A 89 -2.11 9.62 -3.28
CA PHE A 89 -2.55 8.28 -3.70
C PHE A 89 -1.53 7.61 -4.62
N LYS A 90 -1.16 8.29 -5.72
CA LYS A 90 -0.24 7.73 -6.73
C LYS A 90 1.13 7.39 -6.15
N TRP A 91 1.71 8.33 -5.40
CA TRP A 91 3.05 8.14 -4.84
C TRP A 91 3.05 7.19 -3.66
N HIS A 92 2.06 7.27 -2.78
CA HIS A 92 1.93 6.34 -1.66
C HIS A 92 1.78 4.90 -2.16
N PHE A 93 0.98 4.67 -3.20
CA PHE A 93 0.90 3.36 -3.85
C PHE A 93 2.23 2.95 -4.52
N ALA A 94 2.95 3.88 -5.14
CA ALA A 94 4.28 3.60 -5.70
C ALA A 94 5.29 3.18 -4.61
N TYR A 95 5.28 3.82 -3.44
CA TYR A 95 6.10 3.41 -2.29
C TYR A 95 5.70 2.03 -1.75
N ARG A 96 4.41 1.71 -1.71
CA ARG A 96 3.90 0.36 -1.38
C ARG A 96 4.41 -0.71 -2.37
N ILE A 97 4.41 -0.42 -3.67
CA ILE A 97 5.00 -1.33 -4.68
C ILE A 97 6.51 -1.44 -4.49
N ALA A 98 7.21 -0.32 -4.29
CA ALA A 98 8.65 -0.33 -4.07
C ALA A 98 9.00 -1.19 -2.86
N ASN A 99 8.27 -1.05 -1.74
CA ASN A 99 8.40 -1.93 -0.58
C ASN A 99 8.28 -3.39 -0.94
N LEU A 100 7.25 -3.75 -1.71
CA LEU A 100 7.05 -5.13 -2.13
C LEU A 100 8.26 -5.66 -2.90
N VAL A 101 8.75 -4.89 -3.87
CA VAL A 101 9.91 -5.28 -4.70
C VAL A 101 11.19 -5.37 -3.86
N ILE A 102 11.43 -4.40 -2.97
CA ILE A 102 12.62 -4.38 -2.11
C ILE A 102 12.63 -5.62 -1.20
N ILE A 103 11.50 -5.96 -0.58
CA ILE A 103 11.40 -7.09 0.35
C ILE A 103 11.60 -8.42 -0.37
N ILE A 104 11.10 -8.54 -1.60
CA ILE A 104 11.34 -9.71 -2.45
C ILE A 104 12.83 -9.80 -2.80
N LEU A 105 13.46 -8.71 -3.23
CA LEU A 105 14.83 -8.74 -3.76
C LEU A 105 15.92 -8.66 -2.68
N LYS A 106 15.61 -8.30 -1.43
CA LYS A 106 16.59 -7.95 -0.38
C LYS A 106 17.73 -8.94 -0.20
N ASN A 107 17.46 -10.24 -0.29
CA ASN A 107 18.43 -11.30 -0.02
C ASN A 107 19.28 -11.67 -1.23
N GLN A 108 18.88 -11.24 -2.43
CA GLN A 108 19.44 -11.73 -3.70
C GLN A 108 19.91 -10.62 -4.62
N ILE A 109 20.04 -9.37 -4.15
CA ILE A 109 20.47 -8.26 -5.01
C ILE A 109 21.81 -8.57 -5.70
N TYR A 110 22.79 -9.05 -4.93
CA TYR A 110 24.12 -9.37 -5.46
C TYR A 110 24.09 -10.62 -6.37
N GLU A 111 23.48 -11.72 -5.90
CA GLU A 111 23.37 -12.96 -6.68
C GLU A 111 22.54 -12.79 -7.96
N THR A 112 21.49 -11.98 -7.94
CA THR A 112 20.63 -11.72 -9.12
C THR A 112 21.35 -10.85 -10.13
N ILE A 113 22.15 -9.85 -9.70
CA ILE A 113 22.92 -9.00 -10.62
C ILE A 113 23.98 -9.84 -11.36
N ASP A 114 24.71 -10.69 -10.65
CA ASP A 114 25.72 -11.56 -11.25
C ASP A 114 25.07 -12.65 -12.13
N SER A 115 23.97 -13.27 -11.67
CA SER A 115 23.25 -14.31 -12.43
C SER A 115 22.53 -13.79 -13.67
N ILE A 116 22.12 -12.51 -13.72
CA ILE A 116 21.55 -11.92 -14.94
C ILE A 116 22.61 -11.83 -16.05
N ALA A 117 23.87 -11.57 -15.70
CA ALA A 117 24.97 -11.50 -16.64
C ALA A 117 25.33 -12.89 -17.20
N ASP A 118 25.27 -13.91 -16.36
CA ASP A 118 25.75 -15.26 -16.72
C ASP A 118 24.65 -16.19 -17.25
N SER A 119 23.42 -16.16 -16.72
CA SER A 119 22.31 -17.02 -17.14
C SER A 119 20.91 -16.49 -16.74
N PRO A 120 20.17 -15.84 -17.65
CA PRO A 120 18.85 -15.24 -17.37
C PRO A 120 17.79 -16.22 -16.84
N SER A 121 17.89 -17.51 -17.18
CA SER A 121 16.97 -18.54 -16.67
C SER A 121 17.17 -18.85 -15.18
N GLU A 122 18.41 -18.76 -14.71
CA GLU A 122 18.74 -18.98 -13.29
C GLU A 122 18.28 -17.78 -12.46
N ALA A 123 18.50 -16.56 -12.95
CA ALA A 123 18.00 -15.34 -12.30
C ALA A 123 16.46 -15.36 -12.09
N LEU A 124 15.69 -15.84 -13.07
CA LEU A 124 14.24 -15.99 -12.93
C LEU A 124 13.86 -17.01 -11.84
N GLY A 125 14.61 -18.11 -11.72
CA GLY A 125 14.39 -19.10 -10.67
C GLY A 125 14.70 -18.56 -9.28
N THR A 126 15.78 -17.80 -9.16
CA THR A 126 16.24 -17.12 -7.95
C THR A 126 15.17 -16.12 -7.47
N ILE A 127 14.69 -15.24 -8.35
CA ILE A 127 13.58 -14.30 -8.05
C ILE A 127 12.32 -15.04 -7.59
N ALA A 128 11.93 -16.09 -8.30
CA ALA A 128 10.73 -16.85 -7.97
C ALA A 128 10.81 -17.51 -6.58
N SER A 129 11.98 -18.02 -6.20
CA SER A 129 12.24 -18.55 -4.85
C SER A 129 12.12 -17.46 -3.77
N SER A 130 12.64 -16.26 -4.05
CA SER A 130 12.54 -15.10 -3.16
C SER A 130 11.11 -14.63 -2.94
N ILE A 131 10.28 -14.67 -3.99
CA ILE A 131 8.85 -14.37 -3.87
C ILE A 131 8.19 -15.36 -2.88
N ALA A 132 8.51 -16.65 -2.97
CA ALA A 132 7.97 -17.64 -2.04
C ALA A 132 8.45 -17.42 -0.60
N VAL A 133 9.73 -17.12 -0.39
CA VAL A 133 10.30 -16.86 0.96
C VAL A 133 9.69 -15.60 1.60
N SER A 134 9.46 -14.55 0.81
CA SER A 134 8.85 -13.31 1.30
C SER A 134 7.36 -13.43 1.64
N SER A 135 6.69 -14.51 1.28
CA SER A 135 5.26 -14.72 1.57
C SER A 135 4.93 -14.63 3.06
N GLN A 136 5.81 -15.12 3.95
CA GLN A 136 5.62 -15.06 5.39
C GLN A 136 5.57 -13.61 5.90
N PHE A 137 6.39 -12.72 5.32
CA PHE A 137 6.37 -11.30 5.66
C PHE A 137 5.03 -10.66 5.28
N PHE A 138 4.53 -10.90 4.06
CA PHE A 138 3.27 -10.32 3.61
C PHE A 138 2.04 -10.94 4.28
N LEU A 139 2.12 -12.21 4.69
CA LEU A 139 1.10 -12.81 5.55
C LEU A 139 1.00 -12.04 6.88
N ASN A 140 2.12 -11.85 7.58
CA ASN A 140 2.16 -11.09 8.83
C ASN A 140 1.71 -9.64 8.61
N ASN A 141 2.06 -9.04 7.48
CA ASN A 141 1.60 -7.71 7.09
C ASN A 141 0.07 -7.61 6.99
N MET A 142 -0.58 -8.57 6.32
CA MET A 142 -2.03 -8.59 6.24
C MET A 142 -2.69 -8.91 7.59
N ILE A 143 -2.04 -9.66 8.48
CA ILE A 143 -2.49 -9.87 9.87
C ILE A 143 -2.43 -8.55 10.65
N VAL A 144 -1.33 -7.80 10.56
CA VAL A 144 -1.21 -6.46 11.17
C VAL A 144 -2.28 -5.51 10.63
N ALA A 145 -2.47 -5.48 9.31
CA ALA A 145 -3.47 -4.63 8.69
C ALA A 145 -4.90 -4.98 9.13
N SER A 146 -5.26 -6.27 9.11
CA SER A 146 -6.60 -6.72 9.53
C SER A 146 -6.87 -6.58 11.03
N GLY A 147 -5.85 -6.70 11.88
CA GLY A 147 -5.98 -6.55 13.32
C GLY A 147 -5.73 -5.12 13.78
N THR A 148 -4.47 -4.69 13.76
CA THR A 148 -4.02 -3.45 14.38
C THR A 148 -4.51 -2.21 13.63
N GLU A 149 -4.34 -2.14 12.31
CA GLU A 149 -4.72 -0.94 11.55
C GLU A 149 -6.23 -0.72 11.56
N LEU A 150 -7.02 -1.76 11.31
CA LEU A 150 -8.49 -1.66 11.36
C LEU A 150 -9.01 -1.31 12.77
N THR A 151 -8.40 -1.84 13.83
CA THR A 151 -8.78 -1.48 15.21
C THR A 151 -8.39 -0.04 15.54
N TRP A 152 -7.21 0.40 15.10
CA TRP A 152 -6.73 1.78 15.26
C TRP A 152 -7.68 2.76 14.57
N GLU A 153 -8.14 2.41 13.38
CA GLU A 153 -9.09 3.19 12.59
C GLU A 153 -10.45 3.25 13.28
N LEU A 154 -11.00 2.10 13.70
CA LEU A 154 -12.25 2.04 14.46
C LEU A 154 -12.21 2.89 15.75
N ALA A 155 -11.09 2.86 16.46
CA ALA A 155 -10.86 3.65 17.66
C ALA A 155 -10.55 5.14 17.38
N GLN A 156 -10.39 5.53 16.10
CA GLN A 156 -9.98 6.87 15.67
C GLN A 156 -8.75 7.38 16.42
N MET A 157 -7.77 6.50 16.60
CA MET A 157 -6.57 6.78 17.39
C MET A 157 -5.84 8.09 17.00
N PRO A 158 -5.72 8.52 15.72
CA PRO A 158 -5.09 9.80 15.41
C PRO A 158 -5.82 10.99 16.02
N GLN A 159 -7.16 10.96 15.99
CA GLN A 159 -8.00 12.01 16.58
C GLN A 159 -7.96 11.96 18.10
N MET A 160 -7.97 10.75 18.67
CA MET A 160 -7.85 10.55 20.12
C MET A 160 -6.52 11.07 20.65
N ILE A 161 -5.41 10.76 19.96
CA ILE A 161 -4.07 11.27 20.33
C ILE A 161 -4.03 12.79 20.18
N LEU A 162 -4.54 13.35 19.09
CA LEU A 162 -4.60 14.79 18.89
C LEU A 162 -5.39 15.46 20.03
N HIS A 163 -6.55 14.93 20.37
CA HIS A 163 -7.39 15.44 21.46
C HIS A 163 -6.64 15.40 22.80
N PHE A 164 -6.06 14.26 23.20
CA PHE A 164 -5.35 14.13 24.47
C PHE A 164 -4.09 15.01 24.55
N VAL A 165 -3.29 15.04 23.49
CA VAL A 165 -2.06 15.86 23.44
C VAL A 165 -2.42 17.34 23.50
N MET A 166 -3.41 17.78 22.72
CA MET A 166 -3.82 19.18 22.71
C MET A 166 -4.42 19.59 24.06
N HIS A 167 -5.27 18.79 24.68
CA HIS A 167 -5.82 19.10 26.01
C HIS A 167 -4.79 19.11 27.14
N LYS A 168 -3.74 18.28 27.05
CA LYS A 168 -2.70 18.20 28.09
C LYS A 168 -1.63 19.29 27.97
N PHE A 169 -1.25 19.66 26.76
CA PHE A 169 -0.18 20.64 26.51
C PHE A 169 -0.68 22.06 26.24
N ILE A 170 -1.95 22.23 25.88
CA ILE A 170 -2.53 23.53 25.59
C ILE A 170 -3.60 23.79 26.65
N THR A 171 -3.28 24.66 27.61
CA THR A 171 -4.24 25.16 28.59
C THR A 171 -5.48 25.68 27.86
N VAL A 172 -6.58 24.94 28.00
CA VAL A 172 -7.89 25.20 27.37
C VAL A 172 -8.39 26.62 27.64
N GLU A 173 -7.97 27.21 28.76
CA GLU A 173 -8.35 28.55 29.22
C GLU A 173 -7.75 29.70 28.38
N ALA A 174 -6.70 29.45 27.59
CA ALA A 174 -5.95 30.50 26.88
C ALA A 174 -6.25 30.62 25.37
N LYS A 175 -7.22 29.85 24.83
CA LYS A 175 -7.54 29.85 23.39
C LYS A 175 -8.94 30.39 23.08
N SER A 176 -9.03 31.05 21.91
CA SER A 176 -10.28 31.51 21.32
C SER A 176 -11.23 30.34 21.06
N LYS A 177 -12.55 30.55 21.25
CA LYS A 177 -13.62 29.59 20.99
C LYS A 177 -13.48 28.89 19.62
N ARG A 178 -13.02 29.62 18.60
CA ARG A 178 -12.79 29.10 17.24
C ARG A 178 -11.72 27.99 17.18
N ALA A 179 -10.72 28.04 18.06
CA ALA A 179 -9.69 27.01 18.12
C ALA A 179 -10.17 25.74 18.83
N LEU A 180 -11.16 25.86 19.72
CA LEU A 180 -11.84 24.72 20.35
C LEU A 180 -12.81 24.07 19.34
N GLU A 181 -13.59 24.86 18.61
CA GLU A 181 -14.46 24.37 17.53
C GLU A 181 -13.66 23.60 16.46
N LYS A 182 -12.43 24.02 16.17
CA LYS A 182 -11.54 23.30 15.23
C LYS A 182 -11.04 21.95 15.74
N LEU A 183 -10.96 21.76 17.06
CA LEU A 183 -10.61 20.46 17.67
C LEU A 183 -11.80 19.49 17.66
N GLU A 184 -13.02 20.03 17.63
CA GLU A 184 -14.27 19.29 17.51
C GLU A 184 -14.65 19.00 16.05
N GLU A 185 -13.85 19.46 15.07
CA GLU A 185 -14.10 19.16 13.66
C GLU A 185 -14.06 17.64 13.43
N PRO A 186 -15.11 17.05 12.84
CA PRO A 186 -15.15 15.63 12.56
C PRO A 186 -13.99 15.22 11.64
N ALA A 187 -13.52 13.99 11.81
CA ALA A 187 -12.52 13.41 10.92
C ALA A 187 -13.05 13.37 9.48
N ARG A 188 -12.14 13.40 8.52
CA ARG A 188 -12.45 13.23 7.09
C ARG A 188 -11.85 11.93 6.59
N PHE A 189 -12.49 11.34 5.60
CA PHE A 189 -11.93 10.18 4.93
C PHE A 189 -10.73 10.58 4.05
N GLU A 190 -9.61 9.91 4.22
CA GLU A 190 -8.36 10.31 3.59
C GLU A 190 -8.08 9.46 2.35
N TRP A 191 -8.69 9.86 1.23
CA TRP A 191 -8.58 9.14 -0.05
C TRP A 191 -7.14 8.83 -0.49
N GLY A 192 -6.17 9.70 -0.19
CA GLY A 192 -4.76 9.50 -0.51
C GLY A 192 -4.01 8.55 0.43
N VAL A 193 -4.59 8.17 1.56
CA VAL A 193 -3.96 7.37 2.63
C VAL A 193 -4.60 5.99 2.71
N ASP A 194 -5.93 5.93 2.82
CA ASP A 194 -6.66 4.69 3.08
C ASP A 194 -6.81 3.83 1.82
N VAL A 195 -7.09 4.47 0.67
CA VAL A 195 -7.29 3.75 -0.60
C VAL A 195 -6.03 2.99 -1.05
N PRO A 196 -4.80 3.57 -1.00
CA PRO A 196 -3.59 2.81 -1.30
C PRO A 196 -3.40 1.58 -0.42
N ASN A 197 -3.83 1.59 0.85
CA ASN A 197 -3.73 0.43 1.74
C ASN A 197 -4.67 -0.69 1.28
N PHE A 198 -5.93 -0.37 0.91
CA PHE A 198 -6.85 -1.36 0.33
C PHE A 198 -6.35 -1.94 -0.98
N ILE A 199 -5.84 -1.09 -1.87
CA ILE A 199 -5.30 -1.52 -3.15
C ILE A 199 -4.04 -2.38 -2.95
N PHE A 200 -3.21 -2.06 -1.95
CA PHE A 200 -2.06 -2.87 -1.61
C PHE A 200 -2.47 -4.25 -1.06
N ALA A 201 -3.50 -4.34 -0.23
CA ALA A 201 -4.06 -5.62 0.19
C ALA A 201 -4.58 -6.45 -1.00
N LEU A 202 -5.21 -5.80 -1.99
CA LEU A 202 -5.61 -6.45 -3.24
C LEU A 202 -4.41 -6.95 -4.05
N LEU A 203 -3.32 -6.16 -4.13
CA LEU A 203 -2.07 -6.56 -4.77
C LEU A 203 -1.47 -7.80 -4.10
N VAL A 204 -1.35 -7.79 -2.77
CA VAL A 204 -0.81 -8.92 -1.99
C VAL A 204 -1.66 -10.17 -2.21
N ALA A 205 -3.00 -10.04 -2.14
CA ALA A 205 -3.91 -11.15 -2.44
C ALA A 205 -3.70 -11.70 -3.85
N ALA A 206 -3.60 -10.84 -4.86
CA ALA A 206 -3.41 -11.26 -6.25
C ALA A 206 -2.08 -12.00 -6.46
N VAL A 207 -0.99 -11.47 -5.89
CA VAL A 207 0.36 -12.05 -6.03
C VAL A 207 0.48 -13.39 -5.30
N TYR A 208 0.01 -13.48 -4.06
CA TYR A 208 0.23 -14.65 -3.22
C TYR A 208 -0.89 -15.69 -3.27
N SER A 209 -2.00 -15.42 -3.95
CA SER A 209 -3.13 -16.36 -4.11
C SER A 209 -2.73 -17.77 -4.55
N THR A 210 -1.70 -17.87 -5.41
CA THR A 210 -1.26 -19.14 -6.00
C THR A 210 -0.12 -19.81 -5.23
N ILE A 211 0.60 -19.05 -4.39
CA ILE A 211 1.75 -19.54 -3.61
C ILE A 211 1.29 -19.99 -2.22
N VAL A 212 0.56 -19.10 -1.52
CA VAL A 212 0.10 -19.32 -0.14
C VAL A 212 -1.38 -18.94 -0.05
N PRO A 213 -2.31 -19.90 -0.25
CA PRO A 213 -3.75 -19.65 -0.21
C PRO A 213 -4.23 -19.05 1.12
N LEU A 214 -3.50 -19.27 2.21
CA LEU A 214 -3.80 -18.68 3.51
C LEU A 214 -3.78 -17.15 3.47
N VAL A 215 -2.88 -16.54 2.69
CA VAL A 215 -2.82 -15.07 2.52
C VAL A 215 -4.14 -14.54 1.98
N MET A 216 -4.73 -15.23 1.00
CA MET A 216 -6.03 -14.86 0.44
C MET A 216 -7.15 -14.90 1.49
N GLY A 217 -7.14 -15.89 2.39
CA GLY A 217 -8.08 -15.97 3.50
C GLY A 217 -7.98 -14.77 4.46
N VAL A 218 -6.75 -14.37 4.81
CA VAL A 218 -6.51 -13.18 5.65
C VAL A 218 -6.92 -11.90 4.93
N CYS A 219 -6.62 -11.75 3.63
CA CYS A 219 -7.06 -10.60 2.85
C CYS A 219 -8.59 -10.53 2.72
N ALA A 220 -9.28 -11.67 2.57
CA ALA A 220 -10.74 -11.71 2.54
C ALA A 220 -11.34 -11.25 3.88
N LEU A 221 -10.75 -11.69 5.00
CA LEU A 221 -11.12 -11.22 6.33
C LEU A 221 -10.88 -9.71 6.49
N PHE A 222 -9.73 -9.22 6.02
CA PHE A 222 -9.41 -7.79 5.98
C PHE A 222 -10.50 -6.99 5.25
N PHE A 223 -10.87 -7.39 4.02
CA PHE A 223 -11.91 -6.67 3.26
C PHE A 223 -13.29 -6.75 3.92
N TYR A 224 -13.63 -7.89 4.53
CA TYR A 224 -14.88 -8.04 5.28
C TYR A 224 -14.95 -7.07 6.47
N LEU A 225 -13.91 -7.04 7.30
CA LEU A 225 -13.83 -6.16 8.47
C LEU A 225 -13.75 -4.68 8.04
N ALA A 226 -12.91 -4.37 7.05
CA ALA A 226 -12.79 -3.01 6.50
C ALA A 226 -14.15 -2.51 6.01
N THR A 227 -14.91 -3.33 5.28
CA THR A 227 -16.25 -2.93 4.82
C THR A 227 -17.16 -2.53 5.99
N LYS A 228 -17.16 -3.31 7.09
CA LYS A 228 -17.99 -2.99 8.26
C LYS A 228 -17.53 -1.73 9.00
N ILE A 229 -16.22 -1.61 9.24
CA ILE A 229 -15.64 -0.49 9.98
C ILE A 229 -15.80 0.82 9.20
N TYR A 230 -15.39 0.84 7.95
CA TYR A 230 -15.48 2.06 7.13
C TYR A 230 -16.94 2.43 6.82
N THR A 231 -17.86 1.46 6.69
CA THR A 231 -19.30 1.80 6.59
C THR A 231 -19.79 2.49 7.87
N HIS A 232 -19.41 1.99 9.04
CA HIS A 232 -19.76 2.63 10.31
C HIS A 232 -19.17 4.05 10.41
N GLN A 233 -17.89 4.22 10.08
CA GLN A 233 -17.25 5.53 10.15
C GLN A 233 -17.82 6.53 9.13
N VAL A 234 -18.12 6.11 7.90
CA VAL A 234 -18.75 6.97 6.90
C VAL A 234 -20.12 7.47 7.37
N LEU A 235 -20.88 6.64 8.11
CA LEU A 235 -22.20 7.01 8.60
C LEU A 235 -22.17 7.91 9.84
N PHE A 236 -21.22 7.70 10.76
CA PHE A 236 -21.26 8.33 12.09
C PHE A 236 -20.13 9.32 12.38
N VAL A 237 -19.05 9.30 11.61
CA VAL A 237 -17.81 10.00 11.97
C VAL A 237 -17.35 10.93 10.85
N PHE A 238 -17.28 10.41 9.62
CA PHE A 238 -16.64 11.13 8.55
C PHE A 238 -17.51 12.28 8.04
N SER A 239 -16.90 13.46 7.97
CA SER A 239 -17.47 14.62 7.29
C SER A 239 -16.56 15.03 6.15
N GLN A 240 -17.05 14.91 4.92
CA GLN A 240 -16.27 15.20 3.74
C GLN A 240 -16.26 16.70 3.44
N GLN A 241 -15.05 17.28 3.36
CA GLN A 241 -14.87 18.74 3.17
C GLN A 241 -14.95 19.18 1.71
N TYR A 242 -14.85 18.25 0.75
CA TYR A 242 -14.84 18.54 -0.67
C TYR A 242 -15.42 17.38 -1.48
N GLU A 243 -16.13 17.70 -2.54
CA GLU A 243 -16.63 16.73 -3.51
C GLU A 243 -15.77 16.70 -4.76
N SER A 244 -15.22 15.53 -5.09
CA SER A 244 -14.36 15.35 -6.27
C SER A 244 -15.12 14.79 -7.49
N GLY A 245 -16.42 14.53 -7.38
CA GLY A 245 -17.24 13.98 -8.48
C GLY A 245 -16.79 12.59 -8.96
N GLY A 246 -16.16 11.79 -8.09
CA GLY A 246 -15.70 10.43 -8.43
C GLY A 246 -14.43 10.34 -9.28
N MET A 247 -13.70 11.44 -9.51
CA MET A 247 -12.48 11.42 -10.35
C MET A 247 -11.41 10.40 -9.89
N LEU A 248 -11.35 10.09 -8.59
CA LEU A 248 -10.41 9.09 -8.06
C LEU A 248 -10.68 7.69 -8.63
N MET A 249 -11.93 7.36 -8.99
CA MET A 249 -12.32 6.05 -9.53
C MET A 249 -11.54 5.71 -10.80
N TYR A 250 -11.20 6.69 -11.63
CA TYR A 250 -10.39 6.48 -12.83
C TYR A 250 -8.94 6.11 -12.50
N ASN A 251 -8.36 6.75 -11.48
CA ASN A 251 -7.04 6.40 -10.97
C ASN A 251 -7.07 5.01 -10.34
N LEU A 252 -8.13 4.67 -9.62
CA LEU A 252 -8.34 3.36 -9.02
C LEU A 252 -8.40 2.27 -10.09
N ASN A 253 -9.23 2.46 -11.13
CA ASN A 253 -9.33 1.53 -12.27
C ASN A 253 -7.97 1.29 -12.93
N ARG A 254 -7.21 2.35 -13.22
CA ARG A 254 -5.86 2.22 -13.78
C ARG A 254 -4.94 1.43 -12.85
N THR A 255 -5.07 1.64 -11.54
CA THR A 255 -4.24 0.96 -10.53
C THR A 255 -4.58 -0.53 -10.41
N VAL A 256 -5.86 -0.90 -10.52
CA VAL A 256 -6.29 -2.31 -10.58
C VAL A 256 -5.69 -3.02 -11.79
N PHE A 257 -5.66 -2.37 -12.96
CA PHE A 257 -4.97 -2.94 -14.13
C PHE A 257 -3.47 -3.09 -13.91
N VAL A 258 -2.80 -2.14 -13.25
CA VAL A 258 -1.40 -2.29 -12.84
C VAL A 258 -1.21 -3.50 -11.94
N ILE A 259 -2.11 -3.74 -10.98
CA ILE A 259 -2.09 -4.95 -10.14
C ILE A 259 -2.21 -6.21 -11.01
N CYS A 260 -3.14 -6.24 -11.97
CA CYS A 260 -3.29 -7.37 -12.87
C CYS A 260 -2.00 -7.62 -13.68
N TYR A 261 -1.34 -6.58 -14.17
CA TYR A 261 -0.07 -6.73 -14.86
C TYR A 261 1.02 -7.30 -13.96
N ILE A 262 1.14 -6.79 -12.72
CA ILE A 262 2.10 -7.30 -11.74
C ILE A 262 1.81 -8.76 -11.39
N SER A 263 0.56 -9.13 -11.11
CA SER A 263 0.21 -10.52 -10.76
C SER A 263 0.46 -11.49 -11.91
N ILE A 264 0.17 -11.10 -13.16
CA ILE A 264 0.48 -11.91 -14.35
C ILE A 264 1.99 -12.08 -14.51
N THR A 265 2.79 -11.03 -14.31
CA THR A 265 4.26 -11.13 -14.41
C THR A 265 4.83 -12.08 -13.36
N ILE A 266 4.42 -11.94 -12.10
CA ILE A 266 4.89 -12.80 -11.01
C ILE A 266 4.46 -14.25 -11.24
N PHE A 267 3.21 -14.48 -11.66
CA PHE A 267 2.74 -15.82 -11.96
C PHE A 267 3.49 -16.45 -13.15
N GLY A 268 3.81 -15.68 -14.19
CA GLY A 268 4.66 -16.13 -15.30
C GLY A 268 6.07 -16.53 -14.85
N ILE A 269 6.68 -15.76 -13.94
CA ILE A 269 7.97 -16.07 -13.32
C ILE A 269 7.88 -17.37 -12.51
N LEU A 270 6.83 -17.56 -11.71
CA LEU A 270 6.61 -18.79 -10.92
C LEU A 270 6.40 -20.03 -11.78
N LEU A 271 5.70 -19.92 -12.92
CA LEU A 271 5.54 -21.05 -13.85
C LEU A 271 6.86 -21.46 -14.52
N SER A 272 7.80 -20.52 -14.67
CA SER A 272 9.10 -20.79 -15.26
C SER A 272 9.95 -21.72 -14.38
N LEU A 273 9.75 -21.71 -13.05
CA LEU A 273 10.38 -22.67 -12.12
C LEU A 273 9.99 -24.13 -12.37
N LYS A 274 8.75 -24.38 -12.80
CA LYS A 274 8.23 -25.76 -12.95
C LYS A 274 8.73 -26.46 -14.22
N LYS A 275 9.76 -25.92 -14.89
CA LYS A 275 10.36 -26.47 -16.13
C LYS A 275 9.33 -26.78 -17.20
N ALA A 276 8.34 -25.91 -17.38
CA ALA A 276 7.33 -26.00 -18.44
C ALA A 276 7.64 -24.94 -19.53
N PRO A 277 8.58 -25.21 -20.46
CA PRO A 277 9.16 -24.21 -21.36
C PRO A 277 8.13 -23.57 -22.32
N ILE A 278 7.04 -24.26 -22.61
CA ILE A 278 6.00 -23.79 -23.54
C ILE A 278 4.84 -23.11 -22.80
N MET A 279 4.50 -23.60 -21.60
CA MET A 279 3.30 -23.15 -20.87
C MET A 279 3.50 -21.78 -20.18
N ALA A 280 4.70 -21.52 -19.65
CA ALA A 280 5.00 -20.26 -18.98
C ALA A 280 4.94 -19.04 -19.92
N PRO A 281 5.63 -19.01 -21.09
CA PRO A 281 5.55 -17.86 -21.99
C PRO A 281 4.17 -17.73 -22.65
N SER A 282 3.51 -18.85 -23.01
CA SER A 282 2.17 -18.79 -23.61
C SER A 282 1.12 -18.20 -22.67
N PHE A 283 1.14 -18.58 -21.39
CA PHE A 283 0.27 -17.96 -20.38
C PHE A 283 0.59 -16.46 -20.21
N PHE A 284 1.87 -16.11 -20.05
CA PHE A 284 2.29 -14.73 -19.85
C PHE A 284 1.84 -13.83 -21.00
N PHE A 285 2.21 -14.16 -22.25
CA PHE A 285 1.84 -13.35 -23.41
C PHE A 285 0.32 -13.37 -23.64
N GLY A 286 -0.34 -14.53 -23.50
CA GLY A 286 -1.78 -14.65 -23.67
C GLY A 286 -2.57 -13.76 -22.71
N MET A 287 -2.31 -13.87 -21.41
CA MET A 287 -3.00 -13.08 -20.40
C MET A 287 -2.65 -11.59 -20.47
N MET A 288 -1.39 -11.25 -20.79
CA MET A 288 -0.98 -9.86 -20.98
C MET A 288 -1.73 -9.19 -22.13
N ILE A 289 -1.87 -9.87 -23.27
CA ILE A 289 -2.62 -9.37 -24.43
C ILE A 289 -4.11 -9.22 -24.08
N ILE A 290 -4.73 -10.23 -23.46
CA ILE A 290 -6.15 -10.17 -23.07
C ILE A 290 -6.38 -8.99 -22.13
N THR A 291 -5.54 -8.83 -21.11
CA THR A 291 -5.65 -7.74 -20.13
C THR A 291 -5.47 -6.38 -20.80
N ALA A 292 -4.50 -6.23 -21.71
CA ALA A 292 -4.30 -5.01 -22.48
C ALA A 292 -5.48 -4.68 -23.42
N LEU A 293 -6.13 -5.69 -24.03
CA LEU A 293 -7.33 -5.48 -24.83
C LEU A 293 -8.52 -5.03 -23.98
N VAL A 294 -8.69 -5.63 -22.81
CA VAL A 294 -9.75 -5.25 -21.87
C VAL A 294 -9.53 -3.83 -21.35
N ASP A 295 -8.32 -3.49 -20.88
CA ASP A 295 -7.99 -2.13 -20.44
C ASP A 295 -8.28 -1.13 -21.55
N ARG A 296 -7.77 -1.35 -22.77
CA ARG A 296 -8.06 -0.47 -23.93
C ARG A 296 -9.56 -0.30 -24.21
N LYS A 297 -10.36 -1.37 -24.09
CA LYS A 297 -11.81 -1.30 -24.28
C LYS A 297 -12.49 -0.50 -23.17
N ILE A 298 -12.13 -0.72 -21.91
CA ILE A 298 -12.68 0.01 -20.77
C ILE A 298 -12.31 1.49 -20.83
N GLN A 299 -11.06 1.81 -21.16
CA GLN A 299 -10.59 3.18 -21.30
C GLN A 299 -11.37 3.94 -22.38
N LYS A 300 -11.57 3.31 -23.55
CA LYS A 300 -12.31 3.92 -24.65
C LYS A 300 -13.80 4.07 -24.37
N LYS A 301 -14.43 3.04 -23.77
CA LYS A 301 -15.89 2.98 -23.61
C LYS A 301 -16.40 3.72 -22.37
N PHE A 302 -15.67 3.67 -21.26
CA PHE A 302 -16.15 4.18 -19.97
C PHE A 302 -15.31 5.34 -19.45
N VAL A 303 -13.98 5.20 -19.38
CA VAL A 303 -13.15 6.23 -18.73
C VAL A 303 -13.16 7.55 -19.49
N ARG A 304 -12.87 7.54 -20.80
CA ARG A 304 -12.79 8.80 -21.57
C ARG A 304 -14.12 9.58 -21.58
N PRO A 305 -15.29 8.96 -21.80
CA PRO A 305 -16.55 9.70 -21.77
C PRO A 305 -16.91 10.21 -20.37
N SER A 306 -16.63 9.45 -19.30
CA SER A 306 -17.06 9.81 -17.95
C SER A 306 -16.20 10.90 -17.28
N VAL A 307 -14.99 11.18 -17.81
CA VAL A 307 -14.14 12.28 -17.30
C VAL A 307 -14.74 13.65 -17.62
N THR A 308 -15.56 13.76 -18.67
CA THR A 308 -16.19 15.01 -19.09
C THR A 308 -17.69 14.98 -18.81
N LEU A 309 -18.23 16.08 -18.30
CA LEU A 309 -19.69 16.24 -18.24
C LEU A 309 -20.23 16.34 -19.66
N ALA A 310 -21.15 15.45 -20.03
CA ALA A 310 -21.80 15.49 -21.34
C ALA A 310 -22.62 16.78 -21.46
N LEU A 311 -22.47 17.51 -22.57
CA LEU A 311 -23.19 18.76 -22.82
C LEU A 311 -24.72 18.57 -22.78
N THR A 312 -25.22 17.41 -23.20
CA THR A 312 -26.64 17.06 -23.08
C THR A 312 -27.11 17.05 -21.62
N ASN A 313 -26.31 16.47 -20.72
CA ASN A 313 -26.63 16.44 -19.29
C ASN A 313 -26.51 17.83 -18.67
N ALA A 314 -25.48 18.60 -19.06
CA ALA A 314 -25.34 19.99 -18.61
C ALA A 314 -26.58 20.81 -19.01
N ARG A 315 -27.05 20.69 -20.25
CA ARG A 315 -28.27 21.34 -20.72
C ARG A 315 -29.51 20.92 -19.92
N ILE A 316 -29.67 19.63 -19.63
CA ILE A 316 -30.81 19.15 -18.82
C ILE A 316 -30.78 19.76 -17.42
N ILE A 317 -29.60 19.80 -16.78
CA ILE A 317 -29.42 20.41 -15.45
C ILE A 317 -29.71 21.91 -15.49
N ASP A 318 -29.35 22.60 -16.56
CA ASP A 318 -29.64 24.03 -16.75
C ASP A 318 -31.14 24.29 -17.05
N GLU A 319 -31.85 23.35 -17.66
CA GLU A 319 -33.29 23.44 -17.93
C GLU A 319 -34.15 23.10 -16.70
N GLU A 320 -33.64 22.28 -15.77
CA GLU A 320 -34.31 21.88 -14.53
C GLU A 320 -34.10 22.86 -13.35
N ASN A 321 -33.08 23.73 -13.40
CA ASN A 321 -32.80 24.77 -12.40
C ASN A 321 -33.41 26.13 -12.79
#